data_AF-A0AA93AMW5-F1
#
_entry.id   AF-A0AA93AMW5-F1
#
_cell.length_a   1.000
_cell.length_b   1.000
_cell.length_c   1.000
_cell.angle_alpha   90.00
_cell.angle_beta   90.00
_cell.angle_gamma   90.00
#
_symmetry.space_group_name_H-M   'P 1'
#
loop_
_entity.id
_entity.type
_entity.pdbx_description
1 polymer ?
#
loop_
_entity_poly.entity_id
_entity_poly.type
_entity_poly.pdbx_seq_one_letter_code
_entity_poly.pdbx_strand_id
1 'polypeptide(L)'
;MSFYQQLQNKTTAERQSLLSSTAITRCREGDISREMYIEFLTQAYYHVSHTVPLLMCAGSRLPSSHESVRGAITEYIEEEYGHQEWILNDIRACGGDAEKVRLGTPSLPIEMMIAFLYYRIERVNPMSLFGMVLVLEGTSVSIASSIAAQVEQRLGLPKKATTYLRSHGELDQDHLKFFALLMDTITDKRDQDAIIHSARRVYHLYTQMLNQLGNNARESE
;
A
#
# COMPACT_ATOMS: atom_id res chain seq x y z
N MET A 1 -26.10 8.03 -0.05
CA MET A 1 -24.88 7.31 0.39
C MET A 1 -23.70 8.00 -0.24
N SER A 2 -22.69 8.38 0.55
CA SER A 2 -21.54 9.13 0.04
C SER A 2 -20.69 8.29 -0.91
N PHE A 3 -19.80 8.90 -1.72
CA PHE A 3 -18.97 8.11 -2.63
C PHE A 3 -17.98 7.24 -1.85
N TYR A 4 -17.39 7.76 -0.77
CA TYR A 4 -16.52 6.99 0.10
C TYR A 4 -17.22 5.74 0.65
N GLN A 5 -18.46 5.86 1.11
CA GLN A 5 -19.26 4.71 1.56
C GLN A 5 -19.52 3.71 0.42
N GLN A 6 -19.80 4.19 -0.80
CA GLN A 6 -19.95 3.33 -1.97
C GLN A 6 -18.67 2.59 -2.31
N LEU A 7 -17.53 3.29 -2.27
CA LEU A 7 -16.21 2.74 -2.52
C LEU A 7 -15.92 1.61 -1.54
N GLN A 8 -16.06 1.86 -0.23
CA GLN A 8 -15.85 0.86 0.81
C GLN A 8 -16.77 -0.36 0.67
N ASN A 9 -18.05 -0.14 0.35
CA ASN A 9 -19.01 -1.23 0.15
C ASN A 9 -18.66 -2.07 -1.08
N LYS A 10 -18.31 -1.42 -2.20
CA LYS A 10 -18.02 -2.10 -3.48
C LYS A 10 -16.70 -2.86 -3.49
N THR A 11 -15.80 -2.62 -2.54
CA THR A 11 -14.51 -3.31 -2.41
C THR A 11 -14.45 -4.22 -1.18
N THR A 12 -15.58 -4.51 -0.53
CA THR A 12 -15.60 -5.28 0.73
C THR A 12 -15.07 -6.70 0.54
N ALA A 13 -15.43 -7.38 -0.55
CA ALA A 13 -14.99 -8.75 -0.81
C ALA A 13 -13.47 -8.82 -1.00
N GLU A 14 -12.91 -7.87 -1.76
CA GLU A 14 -11.47 -7.81 -2.03
C GLU A 14 -10.68 -7.43 -0.75
N ARG A 15 -11.21 -6.50 0.06
CA ARG A 15 -10.63 -6.16 1.37
C ARG A 15 -10.63 -7.36 2.31
N GLN A 16 -11.71 -8.13 2.37
CA GLN A 16 -11.79 -9.36 3.16
C GLN A 16 -10.77 -10.40 2.70
N SER A 17 -10.64 -10.59 1.38
CA SER A 17 -9.65 -11.52 0.81
C SER A 17 -8.21 -11.15 1.18
N LEU A 18 -7.89 -9.86 1.20
CA LEU A 18 -6.57 -9.39 1.64
C LEU A 18 -6.37 -9.72 3.13
N LEU A 19 -7.33 -9.36 3.98
CA LEU A 19 -7.27 -9.59 5.43
C LEU A 19 -7.28 -11.07 5.84
N SER A 20 -7.60 -11.98 4.92
CA SER A 20 -7.51 -13.43 5.09
C SER A 20 -6.32 -14.06 4.37
N SER A 21 -5.39 -13.26 3.82
CA SER A 21 -4.21 -13.78 3.14
C SER A 21 -3.33 -14.63 4.07
N THR A 22 -2.54 -15.52 3.47
CA THR A 22 -1.69 -16.48 4.22
C THR A 22 -0.74 -15.76 5.17
N ALA A 23 -0.01 -14.74 4.69
CA ALA A 23 0.91 -13.99 5.55
C ALA A 23 0.21 -13.30 6.73
N ILE A 24 -0.96 -12.69 6.53
CA ILE A 24 -1.71 -12.04 7.62
C ILE A 24 -2.19 -13.08 8.64
N THR A 25 -2.67 -14.23 8.17
CA THR A 25 -3.12 -15.31 9.05
C THR A 25 -1.96 -15.83 9.91
N ARG A 26 -0.81 -16.10 9.30
CA ARG A 26 0.42 -16.51 10.02
C ARG A 26 0.85 -15.47 11.05
N CYS A 27 0.86 -14.18 10.69
CA CYS A 27 1.14 -13.11 11.64
C CYS A 27 0.18 -13.09 12.83
N ARG A 28 -1.14 -13.31 12.62
CA ARG A 28 -2.13 -13.38 13.71
C ARG A 28 -1.92 -14.58 14.63
N GLU A 29 -1.41 -15.68 14.10
CA GLU A 29 -1.07 -16.90 14.86
C GLU A 29 0.30 -16.79 15.56
N GLY A 30 1.04 -15.70 15.30
CA GLY A 30 2.39 -15.48 15.83
C GLY A 30 3.49 -16.26 15.09
N ASP A 31 3.16 -16.88 13.96
CA ASP A 31 4.11 -17.51 13.05
C ASP A 31 4.73 -16.43 12.14
N ILE A 32 5.77 -15.79 12.68
CA ILE A 32 6.50 -14.73 12.00
C ILE A 32 7.97 -15.11 11.98
N SER A 33 8.54 -15.23 10.78
CA SER A 33 9.99 -15.39 10.58
C SER A 33 10.63 -14.07 10.12
N ARG A 34 11.93 -13.96 10.34
CA ARG A 34 12.71 -12.79 9.90
C ARG A 34 12.77 -12.73 8.38
N GLU A 35 12.86 -13.87 7.72
CA GLU A 35 12.91 -14.03 6.28
C GLU A 35 11.60 -13.52 5.65
N MET A 36 10.45 -13.95 6.18
CA MET A 36 9.14 -13.48 5.73
C MET A 36 8.99 -11.97 5.90
N TYR A 37 9.49 -11.41 7.02
CA TYR A 37 9.42 -9.97 7.25
C TYR A 37 10.32 -9.17 6.30
N ILE A 38 11.56 -9.62 6.06
CA ILE A 38 12.45 -8.99 5.07
C ILE A 38 11.85 -9.09 3.66
N GLU A 39 11.24 -10.22 3.30
CA GLU A 39 10.61 -10.41 1.99
C GLU A 39 9.37 -9.51 1.84
N PHE A 40 8.58 -9.32 2.91
CA PHE A 40 7.52 -8.32 2.96
C PHE A 40 8.05 -6.90 2.73
N LEU A 41 9.06 -6.47 3.49
CA LEU A 41 9.66 -5.14 3.33
C LEU A 41 10.24 -4.97 1.92
N THR A 42 10.82 -6.02 1.34
CA THR A 42 11.34 -6.02 -0.04
C THR A 42 10.22 -5.71 -1.03
N GLN A 43 9.07 -6.38 -0.92
CA GLN A 43 7.93 -6.11 -1.80
C GLN A 43 7.29 -4.73 -1.55
N ALA A 44 7.25 -4.29 -0.29
CA ALA A 44 6.79 -2.96 0.08
C ALA A 44 7.65 -1.87 -0.56
N TYR A 45 8.99 -2.02 -0.51
CA TYR A 45 9.94 -1.08 -1.10
C TYR A 45 9.61 -0.77 -2.55
N TYR A 46 9.37 -1.81 -3.36
CA TYR A 46 9.13 -1.60 -4.79
C TYR A 46 7.89 -0.76 -5.04
N HIS A 47 6.73 -1.06 -4.45
CA HIS A 47 5.56 -0.22 -4.72
C HIS A 47 5.65 1.17 -4.06
N VAL A 48 6.26 1.28 -2.86
CA VAL A 48 6.41 2.57 -2.16
C VAL A 48 7.38 3.50 -2.92
N SER A 49 8.43 2.95 -3.53
CA SER A 49 9.34 3.73 -4.39
C SER A 49 8.64 4.37 -5.59
N HIS A 50 7.46 3.86 -5.97
CA HIS A 50 6.63 4.39 -7.04
C HIS A 50 5.46 5.27 -6.56
N THR A 51 5.19 5.39 -5.25
CA THR A 51 4.05 6.18 -4.74
C THR A 51 4.13 7.64 -5.18
N VAL A 52 5.23 8.35 -4.89
CA VAL A 52 5.43 9.74 -5.30
C VAL A 52 5.46 9.91 -6.83
N PRO A 53 6.19 9.08 -7.60
CA PRO A 53 6.10 9.11 -9.06
C PRO A 53 4.68 8.94 -9.63
N LEU A 54 3.86 8.04 -9.06
CA LEU A 54 2.48 7.82 -9.48
C LEU A 54 1.58 9.03 -9.12
N LEU A 55 1.75 9.61 -7.94
CA LEU A 55 1.09 10.85 -7.52
C LEU A 55 1.39 11.99 -8.49
N MET A 56 2.66 12.23 -8.82
CA MET A 56 3.08 13.24 -9.80
C MET A 56 2.52 12.95 -11.21
N CYS A 57 2.53 11.67 -11.62
CA CYS A 57 1.99 11.24 -12.91
C CYS A 57 0.48 11.53 -13.01
N ALA A 58 -0.29 11.28 -11.95
CA ALA A 58 -1.71 11.58 -11.89
C ALA A 58 -1.97 13.09 -11.84
N GLY A 59 -1.31 13.80 -10.93
CA GLY A 59 -1.50 15.25 -10.73
C GLY A 59 -1.24 16.05 -12.00
N SER A 60 -0.22 15.69 -12.79
CA SER A 60 0.11 16.32 -14.07
C SER A 60 -0.92 16.07 -15.18
N ARG A 61 -1.79 15.07 -15.04
CA ARG A 61 -2.79 14.67 -16.05
C ARG A 61 -4.23 15.04 -15.67
N LEU A 62 -4.46 15.50 -14.44
CA LEU A 62 -5.76 15.98 -14.03
C LEU A 62 -6.17 17.23 -14.84
N PRO A 63 -7.39 17.29 -15.39
CA PRO A 63 -7.89 18.50 -16.04
C PRO A 63 -8.06 19.62 -15.01
N SER A 64 -8.18 20.87 -15.46
CA SER A 64 -8.40 22.04 -14.59
C SER A 64 -9.66 21.95 -13.72
N SER A 65 -10.66 21.17 -14.14
CA SER A 65 -11.85 20.89 -13.33
C SER A 65 -11.56 20.09 -12.05
N HIS A 66 -10.37 19.49 -11.94
CA HIS A 66 -9.92 18.69 -10.81
C HIS A 66 -8.83 19.40 -9.98
N GLU A 67 -8.79 20.74 -10.00
CA GLU A 67 -7.75 21.50 -9.29
C GLU A 67 -7.69 21.20 -7.80
N SER A 68 -8.84 21.06 -7.13
CA SER A 68 -8.91 20.70 -5.71
C SER A 68 -8.29 19.32 -5.43
N VAL A 69 -8.51 18.37 -6.33
CA VAL A 69 -7.90 17.03 -6.27
C VAL A 69 -6.39 17.13 -6.49
N ARG A 70 -5.94 18.00 -7.40
CA ARG A 70 -4.51 18.25 -7.60
C ARG A 70 -3.86 18.84 -6.34
N GLY A 71 -4.55 19.74 -5.64
CA GLY A 71 -4.13 20.24 -4.32
C GLY A 71 -3.94 19.10 -3.31
N ALA A 72 -4.92 18.20 -3.18
CA ALA A 72 -4.78 17.04 -2.30
C ALA A 72 -3.61 16.12 -2.68
N ILE A 73 -3.33 15.93 -3.98
CA ILE A 73 -2.15 15.19 -4.44
C ILE A 73 -0.84 15.85 -3.98
N THR A 74 -0.77 17.17 -3.90
CA THR A 74 0.45 17.85 -3.42
C THR A 74 0.71 17.58 -1.93
N GLU A 75 -0.34 17.56 -1.11
CA GLU A 75 -0.23 17.20 0.31
C GLU A 75 0.27 15.75 0.47
N TYR A 76 -0.29 14.82 -0.32
CA TYR A 76 0.19 13.43 -0.35
C TYR A 76 1.65 13.29 -0.80
N ILE A 77 2.11 14.08 -1.77
CA ILE A 77 3.50 14.04 -2.21
C ILE A 77 4.44 14.50 -1.10
N GLU A 78 4.08 15.57 -0.40
CA GLU A 78 4.88 16.10 0.70
C GLU A 78 5.01 15.08 1.84
N GLU A 79 3.93 14.38 2.15
CA GLU A 79 3.92 13.32 3.16
C GLU A 79 4.74 12.10 2.74
N GLU A 80 4.52 11.56 1.54
CA GLU A 80 5.10 10.29 1.09
C GLU A 80 6.59 10.39 0.69
N TYR A 81 7.15 11.60 0.65
CA TYR A 81 8.50 11.83 0.15
C TYR A 81 9.55 11.16 1.03
N GLY A 82 10.22 10.14 0.47
CA GLY A 82 11.32 9.46 1.14
C GLY A 82 10.92 8.24 1.96
N HIS A 83 9.63 7.88 2.02
CA HIS A 83 9.14 6.69 2.74
C HIS A 83 9.83 5.39 2.28
N GLN A 84 10.22 5.28 1.02
CA GLN A 84 10.97 4.12 0.52
C GLN A 84 12.31 3.92 1.23
N GLU A 85 12.96 4.99 1.72
CA GLU A 85 14.22 4.88 2.46
C GLU A 85 14.01 4.36 3.88
N TRP A 86 12.84 4.59 4.49
CA TRP A 86 12.49 3.97 5.78
C TRP A 86 12.46 2.46 5.67
N ILE A 87 11.88 1.94 4.57
CA ILE A 87 11.84 0.49 4.30
C ILE A 87 13.25 -0.08 4.15
N LEU A 88 14.14 0.59 3.41
CA LEU A 88 15.53 0.16 3.27
C LEU A 88 16.29 0.18 4.61
N ASN A 89 16.01 1.17 5.47
CA ASN A 89 16.57 1.21 6.82
C ASN A 89 16.05 0.08 7.71
N ASP A 90 14.76 -0.23 7.63
CA ASP A 90 14.14 -1.35 8.34
C ASP A 90 14.76 -2.69 7.90
N ILE A 91 14.97 -2.89 6.59
CA ILE A 91 15.64 -4.07 6.04
C ILE A 91 17.06 -4.21 6.61
N ARG A 92 17.85 -3.14 6.65
CA ARG A 92 19.19 -3.15 7.27
C ARG A 92 19.11 -3.49 8.76
N ALA A 93 18.13 -2.94 9.48
CA ALA A 93 17.93 -3.22 10.90
C ALA A 93 17.48 -4.67 11.17
N CYS A 94 16.86 -5.33 10.19
CA CYS A 94 16.56 -6.75 10.21
C CYS A 94 17.77 -7.65 9.82
N GLY A 95 18.88 -7.07 9.36
CA GLY A 95 20.05 -7.80 8.86
C GLY A 95 19.98 -8.18 7.38
N GLY A 96 19.06 -7.61 6.62
CA GLY A 96 18.96 -7.78 5.17
C GLY A 96 19.87 -6.84 4.37
N ASP A 97 20.01 -7.12 3.08
CA ASP A 97 20.80 -6.31 2.14
C ASP A 97 19.90 -5.33 1.37
N ALA A 98 19.88 -4.08 1.83
CA ALA A 98 19.08 -3.01 1.23
C ALA A 98 19.54 -2.63 -0.19
N GLU A 99 20.83 -2.75 -0.52
CA GLU A 99 21.30 -2.39 -1.87
C GLU A 99 20.94 -3.47 -2.88
N LYS A 100 20.97 -4.74 -2.46
CA LYS A 100 20.41 -5.83 -3.28
C LYS A 100 18.92 -5.63 -3.57
N VAL A 101 18.15 -5.12 -2.61
CA VAL A 101 16.73 -4.78 -2.82
C VAL A 101 16.57 -3.57 -3.74
N ARG A 102 17.37 -2.51 -3.54
CA ARG A 102 17.34 -1.30 -4.38
C ARG A 102 17.59 -1.61 -5.86
N LEU A 103 18.50 -2.55 -6.14
CA LEU A 103 18.90 -2.96 -7.49
C LEU A 103 18.14 -4.20 -8.01
N GLY A 104 17.20 -4.73 -7.23
CA GLY A 104 16.45 -5.93 -7.56
C GLY A 104 15.20 -5.65 -8.38
N THR A 105 14.37 -6.69 -8.52
CA THR A 105 13.07 -6.62 -9.20
C THR A 105 11.94 -7.08 -8.28
N PRO A 106 10.75 -6.47 -8.38
CA PRO A 106 9.57 -6.91 -7.64
C PRO A 106 9.13 -8.33 -8.02
N SER A 107 8.30 -8.94 -7.16
CA SER A 107 7.55 -10.13 -7.54
C SER A 107 6.48 -9.79 -8.57
N LEU A 108 6.01 -10.80 -9.31
CA LEU A 108 5.03 -10.61 -10.38
C LEU A 108 3.79 -9.80 -9.94
N PRO A 109 3.14 -10.05 -8.78
CA PRO A 109 1.98 -9.24 -8.40
C PRO A 109 2.30 -7.76 -8.20
N ILE A 110 3.47 -7.42 -7.64
CA ILE A 110 3.87 -6.03 -7.42
C ILE A 110 4.30 -5.37 -8.73
N GLU A 111 5.04 -6.08 -9.59
CA GLU A 111 5.37 -5.61 -10.94
C GLU A 111 4.11 -5.26 -11.73
N MET A 112 3.13 -6.18 -11.73
CA MET A 112 1.85 -5.99 -12.43
C MET A 112 1.03 -4.87 -11.82
N MET A 113 1.08 -4.67 -10.50
CA MET A 113 0.40 -3.55 -9.83
C MET A 113 0.96 -2.21 -10.29
N ILE A 114 2.29 -2.07 -10.31
CA ILE A 114 2.98 -0.85 -10.75
C ILE A 114 2.63 -0.56 -12.21
N ALA A 115 2.82 -1.55 -13.11
CA ALA A 115 2.54 -1.41 -14.53
C ALA A 115 1.06 -1.05 -14.80
N PHE A 116 0.13 -1.70 -14.09
CA PHE A 116 -1.30 -1.41 -14.18
C PHE A 116 -1.62 0.03 -13.77
N LEU A 117 -1.05 0.52 -12.66
CA LEU A 117 -1.32 1.88 -12.17
C LEU A 117 -0.82 2.93 -13.15
N TYR A 118 0.42 2.81 -13.66
CA TYR A 118 0.93 3.70 -14.70
C TYR A 118 0.02 3.69 -15.94
N TYR A 119 -0.33 2.51 -16.45
CA TYR A 119 -1.22 2.40 -17.62
C TYR A 119 -2.56 3.12 -17.38
N ARG A 120 -3.20 2.89 -16.23
CA ARG A 120 -4.49 3.49 -15.89
C ARG A 120 -4.39 5.01 -15.79
N ILE A 121 -3.38 5.52 -15.10
CA ILE A 121 -3.19 6.95 -14.91
C ILE A 121 -2.87 7.63 -16.24
N GLU A 122 -2.01 7.04 -17.04
CA GLU A 122 -1.53 7.66 -18.28
C GLU A 122 -2.51 7.59 -19.44
N ARG A 123 -3.28 6.50 -19.53
CA ARG A 123 -4.05 6.16 -20.73
C ARG A 123 -5.55 6.08 -20.52
N VAL A 124 -6.03 6.00 -19.28
CA VAL A 124 -7.44 5.74 -18.99
C VAL A 124 -8.05 6.86 -18.17
N ASN A 125 -7.68 6.96 -16.89
CA ASN A 125 -8.20 7.96 -15.98
C ASN A 125 -7.21 8.18 -14.83
N PRO A 126 -6.65 9.40 -14.65
CA PRO A 126 -5.73 9.70 -13.55
C PRO A 126 -6.35 9.49 -12.16
N MET A 127 -7.67 9.57 -12.02
CA MET A 127 -8.37 9.29 -10.76
C MET A 127 -8.22 7.84 -10.30
N SER A 128 -7.84 6.91 -11.19
CA SER A 128 -7.51 5.53 -10.79
C SER A 128 -6.40 5.44 -9.74
N LEU A 129 -5.57 6.48 -9.57
CA LEU A 129 -4.60 6.58 -8.47
C LEU A 129 -5.25 6.31 -7.11
N PHE A 130 -6.40 6.93 -6.80
CA PHE A 130 -7.02 6.84 -5.48
C PHE A 130 -7.51 5.43 -5.12
N GLY A 131 -7.55 4.52 -6.09
CA GLY A 131 -7.74 3.10 -5.82
C GLY A 131 -6.57 2.48 -5.03
N MET A 132 -5.32 2.87 -5.32
CA MET A 132 -4.16 2.41 -4.54
C MET A 132 -4.13 3.07 -3.17
N VAL A 133 -4.46 4.36 -3.10
CA VAL A 133 -4.50 5.16 -1.86
C VAL A 133 -5.49 4.53 -0.87
N LEU A 134 -6.69 4.16 -1.32
CA LEU A 134 -7.65 3.42 -0.48
C LEU A 134 -7.05 2.16 0.14
N VAL A 135 -6.34 1.35 -0.66
CA VAL A 135 -5.82 0.05 -0.19
C VAL A 135 -4.69 0.25 0.80
N LEU A 136 -3.76 1.15 0.46
CA LEU A 136 -2.55 1.39 1.25
C LEU A 136 -2.83 2.17 2.53
N GLU A 137 -3.78 3.09 2.53
CA GLU A 137 -4.26 3.74 3.76
C GLU A 137 -5.20 2.79 4.52
N GLY A 138 -6.34 2.40 3.92
CA GLY A 138 -7.42 1.70 4.62
C GLY A 138 -7.05 0.35 5.22
N THR A 139 -6.06 -0.35 4.68
CA THR A 139 -5.65 -1.68 5.16
C THR A 139 -4.49 -1.60 6.15
N SER A 140 -3.47 -0.79 5.86
CA SER A 140 -2.26 -0.68 6.68
C SER A 140 -2.59 -0.15 8.08
N VAL A 141 -3.46 0.85 8.14
CA VAL A 141 -3.97 1.49 9.36
C VAL A 141 -4.46 0.45 10.40
N SER A 142 -5.35 -0.45 9.98
CA SER A 142 -6.06 -1.34 10.91
C SER A 142 -5.21 -2.43 11.58
N ILE A 143 -4.06 -2.79 11.01
CA ILE A 143 -3.26 -3.96 11.46
C ILE A 143 -1.76 -3.67 11.59
N ALA A 144 -1.21 -2.63 10.97
CA ALA A 144 0.24 -2.41 10.89
C ALA A 144 0.86 -2.21 12.27
N SER A 145 0.26 -1.40 13.14
CA SER A 145 0.75 -1.18 14.51
C SER A 145 0.80 -2.47 15.34
N SER A 146 -0.21 -3.33 15.19
CA SER A 146 -0.24 -4.64 15.87
C SER A 146 0.83 -5.59 15.31
N ILE A 147 0.99 -5.63 13.99
CA ILE A 147 2.02 -6.46 13.34
C ILE A 147 3.42 -5.96 13.72
N ALA A 148 3.67 -4.66 13.73
CA ALA A 148 4.96 -4.07 14.12
C ALA A 148 5.36 -4.51 15.54
N ALA A 149 4.43 -4.40 16.49
CA ALA A 149 4.67 -4.84 17.87
C ALA A 149 4.98 -6.35 17.95
N GLN A 150 4.27 -7.18 17.17
CA GLN A 150 4.52 -8.62 17.13
C GLN A 150 5.86 -8.97 16.50
N VAL A 151 6.22 -8.32 15.39
CA VAL A 151 7.51 -8.49 14.72
C VAL A 151 8.66 -8.15 15.67
N GLU A 152 8.59 -7.02 16.37
CA GLU A 152 9.59 -6.62 17.36
C GLU A 152 9.74 -7.67 18.47
N GLN A 153 8.61 -8.09 19.05
CA GLN A 153 8.61 -9.03 20.18
C GLN A 153 9.08 -10.43 19.77
N ARG A 154 8.58 -10.97 18.65
CA ARG A 154 8.86 -12.34 18.23
C ARG A 154 10.26 -12.51 17.67
N LEU A 155 10.78 -11.51 16.96
CA LEU A 155 12.08 -11.58 16.30
C LEU A 155 13.21 -10.92 17.09
N GLY A 156 12.90 -10.33 18.25
CA GLY A 156 13.87 -9.57 19.07
C GLY A 156 14.44 -8.36 18.33
N LEU A 157 13.64 -7.74 17.45
CA LEU A 157 14.07 -6.62 16.62
C LEU A 157 13.87 -5.28 17.34
N PRO A 158 14.76 -4.31 17.13
CA PRO A 158 14.60 -2.97 17.69
C PRO A 158 13.49 -2.20 16.94
N LYS A 159 12.91 -1.18 17.57
CA LYS A 159 11.89 -0.30 16.94
C LYS A 159 12.34 0.35 15.63
N LYS A 160 13.65 0.53 15.43
CA LYS A 160 14.23 1.03 14.17
C LYS A 160 14.14 0.04 13.00
N ALA A 161 13.60 -1.16 13.22
CA ALA A 161 13.35 -2.18 12.21
C ALA A 161 11.90 -2.21 11.74
N THR A 162 11.03 -1.35 12.28
CA THR A 162 9.60 -1.32 12.01
C THR A 162 9.09 0.11 11.75
N THR A 163 10.00 1.03 11.38
CA THR A 163 9.66 2.45 11.18
C THR A 163 8.60 2.64 10.09
N TYR A 164 8.67 1.86 9.01
CA TYR A 164 7.68 1.87 7.94
C TYR A 164 6.28 1.43 8.42
N LEU A 165 6.20 0.30 9.15
CA LEU A 165 4.91 -0.19 9.64
C LEU A 165 4.31 0.76 10.69
N ARG A 166 5.15 1.40 11.52
CA ARG A 166 4.70 2.34 12.55
C ARG A 166 4.21 3.64 11.97
N SER A 167 4.87 4.19 10.95
CA SER A 167 4.39 5.43 10.31
C SER A 167 2.98 5.23 9.75
N HIS A 168 2.72 4.08 9.11
CA HIS A 168 1.42 3.76 8.52
C HIS A 168 0.35 3.31 9.53
N GLY A 169 0.69 3.20 10.82
CA GLY A 169 -0.25 2.81 11.88
C GLY A 169 -0.44 3.87 12.98
N GLU A 170 0.38 4.93 13.02
CA GLU A 170 0.23 6.07 13.95
C GLU A 170 -0.44 7.29 13.29
N LEU A 171 -0.47 7.37 11.94
CA LEU A 171 -1.06 8.46 11.14
C LEU A 171 -2.58 8.32 10.86
N ASP A 172 -3.26 7.50 11.65
CA ASP A 172 -4.33 6.61 11.19
C ASP A 172 -5.71 7.21 10.90
N GLN A 173 -6.13 8.20 11.70
CA GLN A 173 -7.51 8.68 11.60
C GLN A 173 -7.65 9.90 10.71
N ASP A 174 -6.63 10.76 10.67
CA ASP A 174 -6.75 12.02 9.98
C ASP A 174 -6.54 11.84 8.48
N HIS A 175 -5.69 10.90 8.04
CA HIS A 175 -5.56 10.57 6.61
C HIS A 175 -6.81 9.87 6.09
N LEU A 176 -7.38 8.93 6.86
CA LEU A 176 -8.66 8.31 6.47
C LEU A 176 -9.81 9.31 6.40
N LYS A 177 -9.87 10.28 7.33
CA LYS A 177 -10.86 11.37 7.26
C LYS A 177 -10.62 12.25 6.04
N PHE A 178 -9.37 12.65 5.80
CA PHE A 178 -8.98 13.46 4.66
C PHE A 178 -9.35 12.76 3.34
N PHE A 179 -8.96 11.49 3.17
CA PHE A 179 -9.31 10.68 2.03
C PHE A 179 -10.82 10.53 1.87
N ALA A 180 -11.56 10.24 2.95
CA ALA A 180 -13.01 10.13 2.90
C ALA A 180 -13.68 11.44 2.44
N LEU A 181 -13.24 12.58 2.98
CA LEU A 181 -13.73 13.90 2.59
C LEU A 181 -13.42 14.20 1.12
N LEU A 182 -12.20 13.90 0.67
CA LEU A 182 -11.80 14.06 -0.73
C LEU A 182 -12.65 13.20 -1.66
N MET A 183 -12.82 11.91 -1.34
CA MET A 183 -13.66 11.00 -2.13
C MET A 183 -15.10 11.50 -2.21
N ASP A 184 -15.66 12.03 -1.14
CA ASP A 184 -17.03 12.54 -1.13
C ASP A 184 -17.23 13.80 -2.00
N THR A 185 -16.16 14.47 -2.44
CA THR A 185 -16.23 15.54 -3.45
C THR A 185 -16.33 15.02 -4.89
N ILE A 186 -16.00 13.74 -5.14
CA ILE A 186 -15.95 13.17 -6.48
C ILE A 186 -17.35 12.78 -6.95
N THR A 187 -17.87 13.50 -7.93
CA THR A 187 -19.25 13.33 -8.43
C THR A 187 -19.33 12.75 -9.85
N ASP A 188 -18.29 12.86 -10.68
CA ASP A 188 -18.27 12.23 -12.01
C ASP A 188 -18.24 10.69 -11.86
N LYS A 189 -19.24 10.06 -12.46
CA LYS A 189 -19.44 8.60 -12.39
C LYS A 189 -18.25 7.81 -12.95
N ARG A 190 -17.57 8.32 -13.98
CA ARG A 190 -16.41 7.67 -14.62
C ARG A 190 -15.19 7.70 -13.71
N ASP A 191 -15.00 8.79 -12.95
CA ASP A 191 -13.93 8.90 -11.96
C ASP A 191 -14.19 7.93 -10.81
N GLN A 192 -15.42 7.91 -10.31
CA GLN A 192 -15.83 6.95 -9.29
C GLN A 192 -15.61 5.49 -9.74
N ASP A 193 -16.02 5.12 -10.95
CA ASP A 193 -15.79 3.77 -11.50
C ASP A 193 -14.31 3.46 -11.71
N ALA A 194 -13.52 4.46 -12.12
CA ALA A 194 -12.08 4.30 -12.29
C ALA A 194 -11.35 4.04 -10.96
N ILE A 195 -11.78 4.70 -9.88
CA ILE A 195 -11.27 4.51 -8.51
C ILE A 195 -11.65 3.12 -8.00
N ILE A 196 -12.94 2.75 -8.07
CA ILE A 196 -13.42 1.44 -7.60
C ILE A 196 -12.72 0.30 -8.35
N HIS A 197 -12.62 0.40 -9.67
CA HIS A 197 -11.95 -0.63 -10.47
C HIS A 197 -10.48 -0.77 -10.08
N SER A 198 -9.77 0.34 -9.92
CA SER A 198 -8.37 0.35 -9.52
C SER A 198 -8.18 -0.28 -8.13
N ALA A 199 -9.00 0.11 -7.15
CA ALA A 199 -8.98 -0.45 -5.80
C ALA A 199 -9.11 -1.98 -5.81
N ARG A 200 -10.07 -2.53 -6.56
CA ARG A 200 -10.25 -3.99 -6.67
C ARG A 200 -9.01 -4.70 -7.23
N ARG A 201 -8.36 -4.12 -8.23
CA ARG A 201 -7.15 -4.68 -8.82
C ARG A 201 -5.96 -4.61 -7.87
N VAL A 202 -5.79 -3.48 -7.18
CA VAL A 202 -4.75 -3.32 -6.16
C VAL A 202 -4.95 -4.29 -5.01
N TYR A 203 -6.16 -4.40 -4.45
CA TYR A 203 -6.48 -5.40 -3.42
C TYR A 203 -6.11 -6.81 -3.89
N HIS A 204 -6.51 -7.18 -5.11
CA HIS A 204 -6.25 -8.53 -5.65
C HIS A 204 -4.76 -8.83 -5.78
N LEU A 205 -3.99 -7.91 -6.38
CA LEU A 205 -2.55 -8.10 -6.60
C LEU A 205 -1.79 -8.09 -5.27
N TYR A 206 -2.16 -7.21 -4.34
CA TYR A 206 -1.55 -7.19 -3.02
C TYR A 206 -1.87 -8.45 -2.21
N THR A 207 -3.10 -8.97 -2.32
CA THR A 207 -3.47 -10.27 -1.73
C THR A 207 -2.63 -11.41 -2.30
N GLN A 208 -2.38 -11.41 -3.62
CA GLN A 208 -1.51 -12.42 -4.23
C GLN A 208 -0.08 -12.34 -3.69
N MET A 209 0.48 -11.14 -3.55
CA MET A 209 1.79 -10.94 -2.94
C MET A 209 1.83 -11.49 -1.49
N LEU A 210 0.84 -11.13 -0.66
CA LEU A 210 0.77 -11.61 0.73
C LEU A 210 0.58 -13.14 0.83
N ASN A 211 -0.13 -13.76 -0.11
CA ASN A 211 -0.25 -15.22 -0.18
C ASN A 211 1.09 -15.87 -0.58
N GLN A 212 1.82 -15.30 -1.53
CA GLN A 212 3.15 -15.79 -1.93
C GLN A 212 4.12 -15.75 -0.74
N LEU A 213 4.19 -14.63 -0.02
CA LEU A 213 5.01 -14.50 1.20
C LEU A 213 4.69 -15.57 2.24
N GLY A 214 3.39 -15.78 2.49
CA GLY A 214 2.95 -16.74 3.48
C GLY A 214 3.26 -18.20 3.12
N ASN A 215 3.41 -18.51 1.83
CA ASN A 215 3.69 -19.86 1.34
C ASN A 215 5.20 -20.14 1.23
N ASN A 216 6.00 -19.19 0.75
CA ASN A 216 7.45 -19.38 0.50
C ASN A 216 8.23 -19.76 1.76
N ALA A 217 7.87 -19.21 2.92
CA ALA A 217 8.57 -19.49 4.17
C ALA A 217 8.39 -20.93 4.72
N ARG A 218 7.61 -21.81 4.05
CA ARG A 218 7.55 -23.25 4.37
C ARG A 218 8.52 -24.11 3.55
N GLU A 219 9.07 -23.60 2.46
CA GLU A 219 9.94 -24.40 1.56
C GLU A 219 11.41 -24.40 1.98
N SER A 220 11.77 -23.62 3.00
CA SER A 220 13.13 -23.48 3.53
C SER A 220 13.40 -24.28 4.82
N GLU A 221 12.51 -25.20 5.19
CA GLU A 221 12.72 -26.26 6.21
C GLU A 221 12.90 -27.63 5.55
#